data_AF-A0A5N6LVJ0-F1
#
_entry.id   AF-A0A5N6LVJ0-F1
#
_cell.length_a   1.000
_cell.length_b   1.000
_cell.length_c   1.000
_cell.angle_alpha   90.00
_cell.angle_beta   90.00
_cell.angle_gamma   90.00
#
_symmetry.space_group_name_H-M   'P 1'
#
loop_
_entity.id
_entity.type
_entity.pdbx_description
1 polymer ?
#
loop_
_entity_poly.entity_id
_entity_poly.type
_entity_poly.pdbx_seq_one_letter_code
_entity_poly.pdbx_strand_id
1 'polypeptide(L)'
;MLVLWDGHFTAAVKVLCSSGVAPLGDSTLKALIDKHPVVPPPSSPSNPLAQPTLVVDGECVLKCIRSFPKGTSCGRDGMRAQHLLDAVGGEGSVTSSGLLASITEVVNLWLGGSCPKVLAEFVASAPLTPLLKPDKGIRPIVVGGIWRRLVSKVAMKKVGKEMTQYLGDYQFGVRVPNGAEAVLHSANRFLNSFHADGSLALLTVDFSNAFNTVDRTTFLQEVHQRCPSIYRWVQFLYAQPARFPSHIAQLLISI
;
A
#
# COMPACT_ATOMS: atom_id res chain seq x y z
N MET A 1 9.28 -16.36 -18.29
CA MET A 1 9.61 -16.04 -19.70
C MET A 1 9.40 -14.56 -20.00
N LEU A 2 8.20 -13.98 -19.81
CA LEU A 2 7.92 -12.54 -20.03
C LEU A 2 8.85 -11.55 -19.31
N VAL A 3 9.12 -11.73 -18.01
CA VAL A 3 10.00 -10.82 -17.23
C VAL A 3 11.45 -10.74 -17.74
N LEU A 4 11.96 -11.79 -18.41
CA LEU A 4 13.29 -11.78 -19.01
C LEU A 4 13.32 -10.97 -20.32
N TRP A 5 12.26 -11.10 -21.12
CA TRP A 5 12.11 -10.35 -22.38
C TRP A 5 11.94 -8.85 -22.15
N ASP A 6 11.31 -8.46 -21.04
CA ASP A 6 11.15 -7.06 -20.62
C ASP A 6 12.41 -6.46 -19.95
N GLY A 7 13.52 -7.20 -19.88
CA GLY A 7 14.77 -6.74 -19.25
C GLY A 7 14.73 -6.66 -17.72
N HIS A 8 13.76 -7.29 -17.07
CA HIS A 8 13.60 -7.29 -15.61
C HIS A 8 14.37 -8.44 -14.93
N PHE A 9 15.70 -8.43 -15.04
CA PHE A 9 16.56 -9.53 -14.55
C PHE A 9 16.40 -9.84 -13.06
N THR A 10 16.32 -8.82 -12.19
CA THR A 10 16.07 -9.02 -10.75
C THR A 10 14.73 -9.71 -10.48
N ALA A 11 13.69 -9.37 -11.25
CA ALA A 11 12.38 -10.00 -11.12
C ALA A 11 12.42 -11.46 -11.61
N ALA A 12 13.16 -11.73 -12.69
CA ALA A 12 13.36 -13.08 -13.20
C ALA A 12 14.03 -13.99 -12.16
N VAL A 13 15.08 -13.51 -11.49
CA VAL A 13 15.75 -14.27 -10.40
C VAL A 13 14.78 -14.53 -9.24
N LYS A 14 13.99 -13.54 -8.82
CA LYS A 14 12.98 -13.73 -7.77
C LYS A 14 11.92 -14.78 -8.13
N VAL A 15 11.52 -14.83 -9.41
CA VAL A 15 10.56 -15.83 -9.89
C VAL A 15 11.14 -17.25 -9.80
N LEU A 16 12.43 -17.43 -10.11
CA LEU A 16 13.10 -18.74 -10.00
C LEU A 16 13.12 -19.27 -8.55
N CYS A 17 13.24 -18.38 -7.57
CA CYS A 17 13.22 -18.74 -6.15
C CYS A 17 11.79 -18.76 -5.55
N SER A 18 10.74 -18.50 -6.33
CA SER A 18 9.37 -18.43 -5.82
C SER A 18 8.71 -19.81 -5.82
N SER A 19 7.85 -20.06 -4.83
CA SER A 19 6.96 -21.24 -4.83
C SER A 19 5.81 -21.14 -5.85
N GLY A 20 5.75 -20.04 -6.62
CA GLY A 20 4.74 -19.81 -7.66
C GLY A 20 3.43 -19.19 -7.15
N VAL A 21 2.46 -19.13 -8.06
CA VAL A 21 1.09 -18.69 -7.80
C VAL A 21 0.23 -19.93 -7.54
N ALA A 22 -0.63 -19.87 -6.53
CA ALA A 22 -1.54 -20.96 -6.22
C ALA A 22 -2.53 -21.17 -7.39
N PRO A 23 -2.86 -22.42 -7.76
CA PRO A 23 -3.82 -22.69 -8.80
C PRO A 23 -5.19 -22.14 -8.41
N LEU A 24 -5.95 -21.66 -9.40
CA LEU A 24 -7.33 -21.28 -9.22
C LEU A 24 -8.17 -22.52 -8.92
N GLY A 25 -8.87 -22.52 -7.79
CA GLY A 25 -9.71 -23.62 -7.33
C GLY A 25 -10.34 -23.32 -5.98
N ASP A 26 -11.28 -24.17 -5.56
CA ASP A 26 -12.09 -23.94 -4.36
C ASP A 26 -11.25 -23.88 -3.07
N SER A 27 -10.18 -24.66 -2.99
CA SER A 27 -9.25 -24.65 -1.85
C SER A 27 -8.51 -23.32 -1.73
N THR A 28 -7.99 -22.79 -2.85
CA THR A 28 -7.35 -21.48 -2.91
C THR A 28 -8.34 -20.37 -2.57
N LEU A 29 -9.54 -20.42 -3.15
CA LEU A 29 -10.60 -19.44 -2.87
C LEU A 29 -10.99 -19.44 -1.39
N LYS A 30 -11.20 -20.63 -0.81
CA LYS A 30 -11.51 -20.78 0.62
C LYS A 30 -10.40 -20.22 1.50
N ALA A 31 -9.14 -20.57 1.24
CA ALA A 31 -8.01 -20.06 2.00
C ALA A 31 -7.82 -18.53 1.88
N LEU A 32 -8.31 -17.92 0.80
CA LEU A 32 -8.36 -16.46 0.66
C LEU A 32 -9.50 -15.87 1.48
N ILE A 33 -10.72 -16.44 1.38
CA ILE A 33 -11.88 -16.00 2.17
C ILE A 33 -11.60 -16.11 3.67
N ASP A 34 -10.96 -17.19 4.12
CA ASP A 34 -10.64 -17.42 5.53
C ASP A 34 -9.67 -16.36 6.11
N LYS A 35 -8.94 -15.63 5.25
CA LYS A 35 -8.09 -14.50 5.66
C LYS A 35 -8.85 -13.18 5.81
N HIS A 36 -10.11 -13.11 5.40
CA HIS A 36 -10.90 -11.89 5.41
C HIS A 36 -12.07 -12.04 6.38
N PRO A 37 -11.91 -11.64 7.66
CA PRO A 37 -13.00 -11.69 8.61
C PRO A 37 -14.13 -10.73 8.16
N VAL A 38 -15.37 -11.20 8.26
CA VAL A 38 -16.54 -10.36 8.01
C VAL A 38 -16.76 -9.47 9.22
N VAL A 39 -16.33 -8.22 9.11
CA VAL A 39 -16.47 -7.20 10.16
C VAL A 39 -17.43 -6.10 9.72
N PRO A 40 -18.16 -5.45 10.65
CA PRO A 40 -19.02 -4.33 10.32
C PRO A 40 -18.23 -3.17 9.67
N PRO A 41 -18.92 -2.25 8.97
CA PRO A 41 -18.31 -1.03 8.49
C PRO A 41 -17.69 -0.24 9.66
N PRO A 42 -16.53 0.40 9.48
CA PRO A 42 -15.91 1.17 10.55
C PRO A 42 -16.75 2.40 10.90
N SER A 43 -16.69 2.80 12.18
CA SER A 43 -17.39 4.00 12.64
C SER A 43 -16.62 5.25 12.20
N SER A 44 -17.35 6.33 11.90
CA SER A 44 -16.73 7.62 11.62
C SER A 44 -16.24 8.28 12.92
N PRO A 45 -15.13 9.05 12.88
CA PRO A 45 -14.68 9.84 14.03
C PRO A 45 -15.80 10.78 14.49
N SER A 46 -16.04 10.83 15.80
CA SER A 46 -17.11 11.62 16.42
C SER A 46 -16.79 13.11 16.53
N ASN A 47 -15.52 13.50 16.39
CA ASN A 47 -15.08 14.88 16.59
C ASN A 47 -14.78 15.56 15.24
N PRO A 48 -15.45 16.69 14.89
CA PRO A 48 -15.16 17.41 13.67
C PRO A 48 -13.87 18.23 13.82
N LEU A 49 -12.71 17.61 13.58
CA LEU A 49 -11.52 18.39 13.30
C LEU A 49 -11.69 19.02 11.91
N ALA A 50 -11.35 20.29 11.77
CA ALA A 50 -11.21 20.88 10.45
C ALA A 50 -10.14 20.08 9.70
N GLN A 51 -10.56 19.33 8.68
CA GLN A 51 -9.65 18.54 7.86
C GLN A 51 -9.02 19.47 6.83
N PRO A 52 -7.73 19.86 6.98
CA PRO A 52 -7.09 20.73 6.01
C PRO A 52 -7.02 19.99 4.69
N THR A 53 -7.36 20.68 3.60
CA THR A 53 -7.25 20.07 2.27
C THR A 53 -5.79 20.06 1.86
N LEU A 54 -5.22 18.86 1.68
CA LEU A 54 -3.88 18.75 1.10
C LEU A 54 -3.93 19.13 -0.38
N VAL A 55 -3.13 20.13 -0.75
CA VAL A 55 -2.94 20.57 -2.14
C VAL A 55 -1.48 20.40 -2.53
N VAL A 56 -1.25 19.89 -3.74
CA VAL A 56 0.09 19.67 -4.31
C VAL A 56 0.23 20.31 -5.69
N ASP A 57 1.46 20.60 -6.08
CA ASP A 57 1.82 21.10 -7.40
C ASP A 57 2.17 19.96 -8.37
N GLY A 58 2.27 20.31 -9.66
CA GLY A 58 2.60 19.35 -10.71
C GLY A 58 4.00 18.76 -10.58
N GLU A 59 4.95 19.51 -10.01
CA GLU A 59 6.31 19.04 -9.76
C GLU A 59 6.32 17.91 -8.70
N CYS A 60 5.53 18.05 -7.63
CA CYS A 60 5.36 17.00 -6.64
C CYS A 60 4.76 15.74 -7.25
N VAL A 61 3.74 15.88 -8.10
CA VAL A 61 3.08 14.76 -8.81
C VAL A 61 4.04 14.09 -9.77
N LEU A 62 4.76 14.85 -10.60
CA LEU A 62 5.74 14.34 -11.56
C LEU A 62 6.85 13.56 -10.86
N LYS A 63 7.40 14.09 -9.75
CA LYS A 63 8.36 13.36 -8.90
C LYS A 63 7.78 12.06 -8.38
N CYS A 64 6.49 12.01 -8.01
CA CYS A 64 5.85 10.77 -7.56
C CYS A 64 5.70 9.76 -8.70
N ILE A 65 5.32 10.19 -9.91
CA ILE A 65 5.26 9.35 -11.12
C ILE A 65 6.64 8.75 -11.41
N ARG A 66 7.68 9.58 -11.49
CA ARG A 66 9.06 9.16 -11.77
C ARG A 66 9.63 8.19 -10.74
N SER A 67 9.18 8.28 -9.49
CA SER A 67 9.67 7.43 -8.40
C SER A 67 9.03 6.03 -8.35
N PHE A 68 8.12 5.68 -9.26
CA PHE A 68 7.66 4.29 -9.35
C PHE A 68 8.76 3.41 -9.94
N PRO A 69 9.05 2.23 -9.34
CA PRO A 69 9.97 1.29 -9.93
C PRO A 69 9.53 0.88 -11.34
N LYS A 70 10.48 0.75 -12.26
CA LYS A 70 10.25 0.19 -13.60
C LYS A 70 9.67 -1.22 -13.47
N GLY A 71 8.77 -1.57 -14.39
CA GLY A 71 8.11 -2.88 -14.39
C GLY A 71 7.08 -3.08 -13.28
N THR A 72 6.67 -2.02 -12.56
CA THR A 72 5.63 -2.17 -11.54
C THR A 72 4.33 -2.71 -12.13
N SER A 73 3.72 -3.69 -11.44
CA SER A 73 2.46 -4.29 -11.86
C SER A 73 1.32 -3.26 -11.90
N CYS A 74 0.39 -3.46 -12.83
CA CYS A 74 -0.85 -2.70 -12.94
C CYS A 74 -1.95 -3.28 -12.05
N GLY A 75 -3.00 -2.49 -11.83
CA GLY A 75 -4.26 -2.98 -11.29
C GLY A 75 -5.15 -3.56 -12.41
N ARG A 76 -6.46 -3.59 -12.17
CA ARG A 76 -7.44 -4.20 -13.07
C ARG A 76 -7.57 -3.51 -14.44
N ASP A 77 -7.33 -2.20 -14.50
CA ASP A 77 -7.39 -1.40 -15.73
C ASP A 77 -6.19 -1.60 -16.66
N GLY A 78 -5.17 -2.36 -16.25
CA GLY A 78 -3.95 -2.52 -17.03
C GLY A 78 -3.05 -1.27 -17.05
N MET A 79 -3.46 -0.16 -16.43
CA MET A 79 -2.71 1.09 -16.43
C MET A 79 -1.48 1.01 -15.52
N ARG A 80 -0.33 1.45 -16.03
CA ARG A 80 0.97 1.42 -15.34
C ARG A 80 1.49 2.82 -15.10
N ALA A 81 2.38 2.94 -14.12
CA ALA A 81 3.14 4.17 -13.90
C ALA A 81 3.91 4.60 -15.16
N GLN A 82 4.40 3.63 -15.94
CA GLN A 82 5.10 3.87 -17.20
C GLN A 82 4.20 4.59 -18.22
N HIS A 83 2.92 4.22 -18.36
CA HIS A 83 2.01 4.90 -19.27
C HIS A 83 1.83 6.38 -18.91
N LEU A 84 1.76 6.70 -17.61
CA LEU A 84 1.69 8.09 -17.14
C LEU A 84 3.01 8.83 -17.42
N LEU A 85 4.14 8.15 -17.21
CA LEU A 85 5.46 8.73 -17.46
C LEU A 85 5.68 9.02 -18.95
N ASP A 86 5.31 8.09 -19.83
CA ASP A 86 5.45 8.23 -21.28
C ASP A 86 4.54 9.35 -21.81
N ALA A 87 3.31 9.44 -21.28
CA ALA A 87 2.36 10.48 -21.68
C ALA A 87 2.80 11.89 -21.23
N VAL A 88 3.48 12.01 -20.08
CA VAL A 88 3.98 13.29 -19.56
C VAL A 88 5.41 13.60 -20.04
N GLY A 89 6.15 12.59 -20.51
CA GLY A 89 7.59 12.66 -20.82
C GLY A 89 7.99 13.42 -22.10
N GLY A 90 7.03 13.99 -22.84
CA GLY A 90 7.34 14.85 -23.99
C GLY A 90 7.88 16.21 -23.55
N GLU A 91 9.19 16.34 -23.37
CA GLU A 91 9.83 17.63 -23.04
C GLU A 91 9.49 18.69 -24.12
N GLY A 92 9.05 19.87 -23.69
CA GLY A 92 8.80 21.03 -24.57
C GLY A 92 7.43 21.08 -25.28
N SER A 93 6.55 20.09 -25.11
CA SER A 93 5.21 20.13 -25.70
C SER A 93 4.18 20.83 -24.78
N VAL A 94 3.31 21.67 -25.36
CA VAL A 94 2.13 22.24 -24.65
C VAL A 94 1.17 21.14 -24.17
N THR A 95 1.11 20.01 -24.87
CA THR A 95 0.23 18.88 -24.52
C THR A 95 0.69 18.12 -23.27
N SER A 96 2.01 17.98 -23.06
CA SER A 96 2.56 17.27 -21.90
C SER A 96 2.43 18.09 -20.61
N SER A 97 2.59 19.41 -20.70
CA SER A 97 2.34 20.33 -19.58
C SER A 97 0.86 20.39 -19.21
N GLY A 98 -0.04 20.47 -20.20
CA GLY A 98 -1.48 20.41 -19.98
C GLY A 98 -1.94 19.09 -19.34
N LEU A 99 -1.41 17.95 -19.78
CA LEU A 99 -1.73 16.66 -19.17
C LEU A 99 -1.27 16.57 -17.72
N LEU A 100 -0.04 17.03 -17.40
CA LEU A 100 0.44 17.04 -16.03
C LEU A 100 -0.43 17.92 -15.12
N ALA A 101 -0.90 19.07 -15.62
CA ALA A 101 -1.84 19.92 -14.92
C ALA A 101 -3.16 19.18 -14.62
N SER A 102 -3.76 18.52 -15.61
CA SER A 102 -4.98 17.73 -15.43
C SER A 102 -4.80 16.56 -14.45
N ILE A 103 -3.68 15.83 -14.51
CA ILE A 103 -3.36 14.77 -13.54
C ILE A 103 -3.26 15.37 -12.12
N THR A 104 -2.65 16.54 -12.00
CA THR A 104 -2.48 17.24 -10.71
C THR A 104 -3.83 17.67 -10.14
N GLU A 105 -4.73 18.19 -10.97
CA GLU A 105 -6.10 18.50 -10.56
C GLU A 105 -6.84 17.27 -10.06
N VAL A 106 -6.79 16.14 -10.79
CA VAL A 106 -7.39 14.88 -10.35
C VAL A 106 -6.83 14.42 -9.00
N VAL A 107 -5.49 14.50 -8.82
CA VAL A 107 -4.85 14.15 -7.55
C VAL A 107 -5.37 15.03 -6.41
N ASN A 108 -5.43 16.35 -6.61
CA ASN A 108 -5.92 17.28 -5.59
C ASN A 108 -7.42 17.06 -5.27
N LEU A 109 -8.25 16.79 -6.28
CA LEU A 109 -9.66 16.45 -6.09
C LEU A 109 -9.81 15.19 -5.22
N TRP A 110 -9.01 14.14 -5.48
CA TRP A 110 -9.10 12.88 -4.73
C TRP A 110 -8.53 13.00 -3.32
N LEU A 111 -7.43 13.75 -3.13
CA LEU A 111 -6.91 14.10 -1.80
C LEU A 111 -7.95 14.90 -0.98
N GLY A 112 -8.71 15.76 -1.65
CA GLY A 112 -9.83 16.50 -1.06
C GLY A 112 -11.07 15.66 -0.74
N GLY A 113 -11.09 14.36 -1.06
CA GLY A 113 -12.25 13.49 -0.84
C GLY A 113 -13.34 13.60 -1.92
N SER A 114 -13.07 14.32 -3.01
CA SER A 114 -14.01 14.54 -4.12
C SER A 114 -13.91 13.47 -5.21
N CYS A 115 -13.40 12.28 -4.88
CA CYS A 115 -13.47 11.14 -5.80
C CYS A 115 -14.94 10.68 -5.91
N PRO A 116 -15.51 10.55 -7.12
CA PRO A 116 -16.91 10.14 -7.30
C PRO A 116 -17.22 8.82 -6.60
N LYS A 117 -18.30 8.78 -5.81
CA LYS A 117 -18.70 7.57 -5.06
C LYS A 117 -18.94 6.34 -5.95
N VAL A 118 -19.36 6.55 -7.19
CA VAL A 118 -19.52 5.47 -8.20
C VAL A 118 -18.20 4.76 -8.50
N LEU A 119 -17.05 5.44 -8.30
CA LEU A 119 -15.72 4.87 -8.49
C LEU A 119 -15.17 4.21 -7.22
N ALA A 120 -15.86 4.30 -6.07
CA ALA A 120 -15.33 3.82 -4.80
C ALA A 120 -14.98 2.33 -4.85
N GLU A 121 -15.88 1.48 -5.35
CA GLU A 121 -15.62 0.05 -5.49
C GLU A 121 -14.42 -0.22 -6.40
N PHE A 122 -14.32 0.49 -7.52
CA PHE A 122 -13.24 0.30 -8.48
C PHE A 122 -11.88 0.77 -7.93
N VAL A 123 -11.83 1.95 -7.31
CA VAL A 123 -10.60 2.59 -6.83
C VAL A 123 -10.11 1.94 -5.54
N ALA A 124 -11.01 1.60 -4.61
CA ALA A 124 -10.66 0.98 -3.34
C ALA A 124 -10.33 -0.51 -3.49
N SER A 125 -10.87 -1.20 -4.50
CA SER A 125 -10.55 -2.60 -4.75
C SER A 125 -9.28 -2.81 -5.57
N ALA A 126 -8.83 -4.07 -5.63
CA ALA A 126 -7.66 -4.46 -6.41
C ALA A 126 -7.68 -5.97 -6.73
N PRO A 127 -7.10 -6.39 -7.87
CA PRO A 127 -6.87 -7.80 -8.16
C PRO A 127 -6.03 -8.45 -7.07
N LEU A 128 -6.37 -9.69 -6.75
CA LEU A 128 -5.69 -10.50 -5.75
C LEU A 128 -4.95 -11.65 -6.44
N THR A 129 -3.63 -11.71 -6.19
CA THR A 129 -2.74 -12.78 -6.65
C THR A 129 -2.37 -13.67 -5.46
N PRO A 130 -2.81 -14.94 -5.42
CA PRO A 130 -2.48 -15.85 -4.33
C PRO A 130 -1.08 -16.44 -4.54
N LEU A 131 -0.07 -15.94 -3.83
CA LEU A 131 1.28 -16.52 -3.88
C LEU A 131 1.38 -17.72 -2.93
N LEU A 132 2.04 -18.78 -3.37
CA LEU A 132 2.40 -19.90 -2.50
C LEU A 132 3.57 -19.51 -1.60
N LYS A 133 3.46 -19.88 -0.33
CA LYS A 133 4.57 -19.88 0.62
C LYS A 133 5.32 -21.22 0.57
N PRO A 134 6.56 -21.29 1.09
CA PRO A 134 7.29 -22.56 1.22
C PRO A 134 6.56 -23.62 2.06
N ASP A 135 5.77 -23.19 3.04
CA ASP A 135 4.97 -24.05 3.94
C ASP A 135 3.61 -24.49 3.34
N LYS A 136 3.40 -24.28 2.03
CA LYS A 136 2.12 -24.47 1.30
C LYS A 136 0.99 -23.52 1.72
N GLY A 137 1.24 -22.56 2.62
CA GLY A 137 0.28 -21.51 2.92
C GLY A 137 0.12 -20.52 1.75
N ILE A 138 -0.98 -19.77 1.75
CA ILE A 138 -1.23 -18.72 0.73
C ILE A 138 -0.90 -17.34 1.31
N ARG A 139 -0.20 -16.51 0.52
CA ARG A 139 0.02 -15.09 0.75
C ARG A 139 -0.73 -14.30 -0.33
N PRO A 140 -1.86 -13.64 -0.01
CA PRO A 140 -2.52 -12.77 -0.97
C PRO A 140 -1.66 -11.54 -1.23
N ILE A 141 -1.45 -11.22 -2.51
CA ILE A 141 -0.87 -9.96 -2.96
C ILE A 141 -1.95 -9.17 -3.67
N VAL A 142 -2.15 -7.92 -3.24
CA VAL A 142 -3.21 -7.07 -3.73
C VAL A 142 -2.58 -5.82 -4.36
N VAL A 143 -2.83 -5.59 -5.65
CA VAL A 143 -2.21 -4.48 -6.39
C VAL A 143 -3.25 -3.46 -6.81
N GLY A 144 -3.28 -2.33 -6.10
CA GLY A 144 -4.13 -1.17 -6.44
C GLY A 144 -3.88 -0.64 -7.86
N GLY A 145 -4.93 -0.11 -8.49
CA GLY A 145 -4.82 0.65 -9.73
C GLY A 145 -3.86 1.85 -9.59
N ILE A 146 -3.30 2.30 -10.72
CA ILE A 146 -2.23 3.31 -10.69
C ILE A 146 -2.68 4.62 -10.04
N TRP A 147 -3.93 5.04 -10.25
CA TRP A 147 -4.49 6.25 -9.65
C TRP A 147 -4.52 6.18 -8.12
N ARG A 148 -5.02 5.08 -7.53
CA ARG A 148 -4.99 4.85 -6.08
C ARG A 148 -3.55 4.93 -5.55
N ARG A 149 -2.61 4.29 -6.24
CA ARG A 149 -1.20 4.25 -5.83
C ARG A 149 -0.51 5.61 -5.95
N LEU A 150 -0.80 6.38 -7.00
CA LEU A 150 -0.26 7.72 -7.22
C LEU A 150 -0.76 8.68 -6.12
N VAL A 151 -2.07 8.75 -5.91
CA VAL A 151 -2.66 9.63 -4.88
C VAL A 151 -2.16 9.27 -3.49
N SER A 152 -2.12 7.98 -3.15
CA SER A 152 -1.58 7.51 -1.86
C SER A 152 -0.09 7.81 -1.71
N LYS A 153 0.70 7.68 -2.78
CA LYS A 153 2.14 8.04 -2.77
C LYS A 153 2.34 9.54 -2.55
N VAL A 154 1.54 10.38 -3.20
CA VAL A 154 1.56 11.85 -3.01
C VAL A 154 1.18 12.20 -1.56
N ALA A 155 0.08 11.62 -1.04
CA ALA A 155 -0.34 11.77 0.35
C ALA A 155 0.79 11.42 1.32
N MET A 156 1.38 10.23 1.17
CA MET A 156 2.48 9.77 2.03
C MET A 156 3.73 10.64 1.89
N LYS A 157 4.05 11.17 0.71
CA LYS A 157 5.18 12.09 0.53
C LYS A 157 5.03 13.34 1.40
N LYS A 158 3.81 13.81 1.59
CA LYS A 158 3.50 15.02 2.37
C LYS A 158 3.52 14.77 3.88
N VAL A 159 2.87 13.72 4.37
CA VAL A 159 2.78 13.46 5.84
C VAL A 159 3.95 12.63 6.38
N GLY A 160 4.66 11.91 5.54
CA GLY A 160 5.50 10.83 6.07
C GLY A 160 6.82 11.26 6.69
N LYS A 161 7.25 12.53 6.61
CA LYS A 161 8.38 13.03 7.43
C LYS A 161 7.94 13.18 8.89
N GLU A 162 6.80 13.80 9.10
CA GLU A 162 6.16 13.95 10.41
C GLU A 162 5.86 12.58 11.03
N MET A 163 5.31 11.65 10.27
CA MET A 163 5.05 10.30 10.78
C MET A 163 6.31 9.50 11.10
N THR A 164 7.41 9.68 10.35
CA THR A 164 8.71 9.07 10.72
C THR A 164 9.20 9.63 12.06
N GLN A 165 9.06 10.94 12.30
CA GLN A 165 9.42 11.55 13.58
C GLN A 165 8.52 11.07 14.74
N TYR A 166 7.20 10.97 14.50
CA TYR A 166 6.25 10.50 15.49
C TYR A 166 6.48 9.05 15.91
N LEU A 167 6.69 8.16 14.93
CA LEU A 167 6.92 6.74 15.20
C LEU A 167 8.30 6.48 15.81
N GLY A 168 9.30 7.33 15.50
CA GLY A 168 10.63 7.30 16.11
C GLY A 168 11.22 5.89 16.21
N ASP A 169 11.67 5.53 17.40
CA ASP A 169 12.34 4.25 17.69
C ASP A 169 11.38 3.05 17.78
N TYR A 170 10.08 3.24 17.52
CA TYR A 170 9.08 2.16 17.52
C TYR A 170 8.82 1.57 16.12
N GLN A 171 9.44 2.10 15.06
CA GLN A 171 9.24 1.67 13.68
C GLN A 171 10.57 1.51 12.95
N PHE A 172 10.84 0.33 12.38
CA PHE A 172 12.07 0.03 11.64
C PHE A 172 11.82 -0.49 10.21
N GLY A 173 10.57 -0.76 9.83
CA GLY A 173 10.23 -1.36 8.54
C GLY A 173 9.96 -0.35 7.42
N VAL A 174 9.25 0.74 7.72
CA VAL A 174 8.80 1.71 6.69
C VAL A 174 9.53 3.03 6.84
N ARG A 175 10.17 3.50 5.75
CA ARG A 175 10.92 4.77 5.69
C ARG A 175 12.11 4.87 6.64
N VAL A 176 12.63 3.74 7.10
CA VAL A 176 13.88 3.65 7.87
C VAL A 176 14.90 2.89 7.06
N PRO A 177 15.88 3.58 6.43
CA PRO A 177 16.95 2.92 5.69
C PRO A 177 17.67 1.90 6.57
N ASN A 178 17.84 0.68 6.07
CA ASN A 178 18.51 -0.42 6.76
C ASN A 178 17.90 -0.81 8.12
N GLY A 179 16.61 -0.53 8.35
CA GLY A 179 16.01 -0.75 9.66
C GLY A 179 15.89 -2.23 10.07
N ALA A 180 15.70 -3.14 9.11
CA ALA A 180 15.69 -4.58 9.40
C ALA A 180 17.08 -5.07 9.85
N GLU A 181 18.13 -4.61 9.17
CA GLU A 181 19.53 -4.88 9.51
C GLU A 181 19.88 -4.28 10.88
N ALA A 182 19.41 -3.06 11.17
CA ALA A 182 19.61 -2.40 12.47
C ALA A 182 18.99 -3.22 13.62
N VAL A 183 17.76 -3.73 13.43
CA VAL A 183 17.11 -4.61 14.43
C VAL A 183 17.92 -5.88 14.66
N LEU A 184 18.33 -6.56 13.57
CA LEU A 184 19.11 -7.80 13.65
C LEU A 184 20.44 -7.60 14.39
N HIS A 185 21.21 -6.58 14.00
CA HIS A 185 22.51 -6.30 14.61
C HIS A 185 22.37 -5.86 16.07
N SER A 186 21.34 -5.09 16.41
CA SER A 186 21.08 -4.66 17.80
C SER A 186 20.71 -5.85 18.69
N ALA A 187 19.83 -6.73 18.21
CA ALA A 187 19.45 -7.95 18.92
C ALA A 187 20.66 -8.88 19.13
N ASN A 188 21.46 -9.12 18.08
CA ASN A 188 22.67 -9.94 18.18
C ASN A 188 23.69 -9.36 19.16
N ARG A 189 23.90 -8.04 19.14
CA ARG A 189 24.80 -7.37 20.09
C ARG A 189 24.31 -7.53 21.53
N PHE A 190 23.01 -7.38 21.76
CA PHE A 190 22.41 -7.56 23.08
C PHE A 190 22.60 -9.00 23.57
N LEU A 191 22.23 -9.99 22.75
CA LEU A 191 22.42 -11.41 23.06
C LEU A 191 23.89 -11.72 23.37
N ASN A 192 24.83 -11.27 22.55
CA ASN A 192 26.26 -11.51 22.79
C ASN A 192 26.76 -10.89 24.10
N SER A 193 26.23 -9.73 24.49
CA SER A 193 26.66 -9.03 25.71
C SER A 193 26.08 -9.66 26.97
N PHE A 194 24.90 -10.27 26.88
CA PHE A 194 24.13 -10.73 28.04
C PHE A 194 23.80 -12.24 28.03
N HIS A 195 24.38 -13.03 27.12
CA HIS A 195 24.09 -14.47 26.98
C HIS A 195 24.31 -15.30 28.25
N ALA A 196 25.17 -14.84 29.17
CA ALA A 196 25.44 -15.52 30.44
C ALA A 196 24.45 -15.13 31.57
N ASP A 197 23.64 -14.08 31.36
CA ASP A 197 22.65 -13.64 32.34
C ASP A 197 21.34 -14.43 32.16
N GLY A 198 21.17 -15.46 33.00
CA GLY A 198 19.97 -16.31 33.00
C GLY A 198 18.69 -15.61 33.45
N SER A 199 18.73 -14.34 33.86
CA SER A 199 17.53 -13.56 34.22
C SER A 199 16.86 -12.89 33.01
N LEU A 200 17.50 -12.90 31.84
CA LEU A 200 17.02 -12.25 30.63
C LEU A 200 16.51 -13.26 29.60
N ALA A 201 15.44 -12.86 28.89
CA ALA A 201 14.88 -13.64 27.78
C ALA A 201 14.53 -12.71 26.61
N LEU A 202 14.69 -13.22 25.38
CA LEU A 202 14.23 -12.54 24.17
C LEU A 202 12.87 -13.08 23.75
N LEU A 203 11.87 -12.20 23.71
CA LEU A 203 10.52 -12.52 23.25
C LEU A 203 10.34 -12.04 21.81
N THR A 204 9.91 -12.94 20.93
CA THR A 204 9.44 -12.61 19.58
C THR A 204 7.92 -12.65 19.53
N VAL A 205 7.31 -11.60 18.98
CA VAL A 205 5.85 -11.49 18.84
C VAL A 205 5.54 -11.32 17.36
N ASP A 206 4.62 -12.13 16.85
CA ASP A 206 4.11 -12.04 15.48
C ASP A 206 2.59 -11.90 15.46
N PHE A 207 2.09 -11.04 14.58
CA PHE A 207 0.65 -10.79 14.44
C PHE A 207 0.09 -11.66 13.31
N SER A 208 -0.81 -12.56 13.68
CA SER A 208 -1.54 -13.37 12.70
C SER A 208 -2.47 -12.50 11.86
N ASN A 209 -2.27 -12.51 10.54
CA ASN A 209 -3.17 -11.85 9.58
C ASN A 209 -3.40 -10.34 9.87
N ALA A 210 -2.36 -9.64 10.32
CA ALA A 210 -2.44 -8.27 10.85
C ALA A 210 -3.26 -7.30 9.97
N PHE A 211 -2.92 -7.22 8.68
CA PHE A 211 -3.56 -6.28 7.75
C PHE A 211 -5.08 -6.45 7.60
N ASN A 212 -5.61 -7.66 7.81
CA ASN A 212 -7.04 -7.95 7.73
C ASN A 212 -7.75 -7.93 9.09
N THR A 213 -7.00 -7.88 10.19
CA THR A 213 -7.52 -8.00 11.57
C THR A 213 -7.41 -6.71 12.37
N VAL A 214 -6.61 -5.73 11.91
CA VAL A 214 -6.57 -4.40 12.52
C VAL A 214 -7.96 -3.75 12.48
N ASP A 215 -8.38 -3.17 13.61
CA ASP A 215 -9.65 -2.45 13.69
C ASP A 215 -9.60 -1.17 12.83
N ARG A 216 -10.43 -1.15 11.80
CA ARG A 216 -10.52 -0.03 10.85
C ARG A 216 -11.09 1.23 11.48
N THR A 217 -11.89 1.11 12.55
CA THR A 217 -12.39 2.28 13.28
C THR A 217 -11.23 3.00 13.96
N THR A 218 -10.43 2.27 14.75
CA THR A 218 -9.22 2.78 15.39
C THR A 218 -8.22 3.31 14.37
N PHE A 219 -7.99 2.58 13.27
CA PHE A 219 -7.11 3.05 12.18
C PHE A 219 -7.56 4.40 11.61
N LEU A 220 -8.86 4.56 11.29
CA LEU A 220 -9.38 5.82 10.77
C LEU A 220 -9.31 6.95 11.80
N GLN A 221 -9.54 6.66 13.09
CA GLN A 221 -9.40 7.62 14.19
C GLN A 221 -7.95 8.10 14.33
N GLU A 222 -6.97 7.20 14.31
CA GLU A 222 -5.55 7.54 14.37
C GLU A 222 -5.13 8.40 13.18
N VAL A 223 -5.57 8.06 11.96
CA VAL A 223 -5.30 8.89 10.77
C VAL A 223 -5.97 10.25 10.89
N HIS A 224 -7.20 10.30 11.40
CA HIS A 224 -7.92 11.56 11.62
C HIS A 224 -7.18 12.48 12.62
N GLN A 225 -6.60 11.89 13.67
CA GLN A 225 -5.90 12.64 14.72
C GLN A 225 -4.48 13.05 14.31
N ARG A 226 -3.72 12.14 13.69
CA ARG A 226 -2.28 12.32 13.41
C ARG A 226 -1.98 12.85 12.02
N CYS A 227 -2.83 12.52 11.04
CA CYS A 227 -2.65 12.86 9.64
C CYS A 227 -3.93 13.47 9.03
N PRO A 228 -4.52 14.52 9.65
CA PRO A 228 -5.84 15.03 9.24
C PRO A 228 -5.87 15.52 7.78
N SER A 229 -4.73 15.92 7.22
CA SER A 229 -4.60 16.41 5.85
C SER A 229 -4.83 15.35 4.75
N ILE A 230 -4.65 14.07 5.07
CA ILE A 230 -4.88 12.95 4.12
C ILE A 230 -6.09 12.12 4.50
N TYR A 231 -6.77 12.45 5.60
CA TYR A 231 -7.85 11.66 6.15
C TYR A 231 -8.96 11.40 5.13
N ARG A 232 -9.39 12.40 4.35
CA ARG A 232 -10.47 12.22 3.36
C ARG A 232 -10.16 11.14 2.32
N TRP A 233 -8.92 11.11 1.84
CA TRP A 233 -8.46 10.08 0.93
C TRP A 233 -8.41 8.69 1.58
N VAL A 234 -7.90 8.61 2.81
CA VAL A 234 -7.87 7.36 3.57
C VAL A 234 -9.29 6.87 3.89
N GLN A 235 -10.19 7.75 4.29
CA GLN A 235 -11.59 7.43 4.55
C GLN A 235 -12.27 6.90 3.28
N PHE A 236 -12.06 7.56 2.14
CA PHE A 236 -12.59 7.08 0.86
C PHE A 236 -12.15 5.65 0.55
N LEU A 237 -10.87 5.32 0.80
CA LEU A 237 -10.33 3.99 0.57
C LEU A 237 -10.81 2.96 1.60
N TYR A 238 -10.82 3.29 2.89
CA TYR A 238 -10.87 2.30 3.98
C TYR A 238 -12.17 2.25 4.77
N ALA A 239 -13.06 3.24 4.61
CA ALA A 239 -14.35 3.28 5.32
C ALA A 239 -15.44 2.40 4.70
N GLN A 240 -15.20 1.82 3.51
CA GLN A 240 -16.14 0.91 2.86
C GLN A 240 -16.06 -0.50 3.46
N PRO A 241 -17.13 -1.30 3.45
CA PRO A 241 -17.05 -2.71 3.88
C PRO A 241 -15.99 -3.48 3.06
N ALA A 242 -15.14 -4.26 3.73
CA ALA A 242 -14.27 -5.19 3.02
C ALA A 242 -15.15 -6.31 2.45
N ARG A 243 -15.12 -6.52 1.13
CA ARG A 243 -15.85 -7.60 0.46
C ARG A 243 -14.90 -8.39 -0.41
N PHE A 244 -15.16 -9.69 -0.50
CA PHE A 244 -14.56 -10.57 -1.47
C PHE A 244 -15.64 -10.88 -2.52
N PRO A 245 -15.63 -10.27 -3.71
CA PRO A 245 -16.63 -10.55 -4.73
C PRO A 245 -16.48 -12.01 -5.17
N SER A 246 -17.59 -12.77 -5.12
CA SER A 246 -17.62 -14.21 -5.41
C SER A 246 -17.21 -14.56 -6.85
N HIS A 247 -17.19 -13.59 -7.77
CA HIS A 247 -17.00 -13.85 -9.20
C HIS A 247 -15.64 -13.37 -9.75
N ILE A 248 -14.86 -12.60 -9.00
CA ILE A 248 -13.54 -12.17 -9.43
C ILE A 248 -12.64 -12.03 -8.21
N ALA A 249 -11.46 -12.66 -8.21
CA ALA A 249 -10.46 -12.58 -7.14
C ALA A 249 -9.98 -11.14 -6.93
N GLN A 250 -10.78 -10.36 -6.22
CA GLN A 250 -10.59 -8.94 -5.99
C GLN A 250 -10.81 -8.70 -4.50
N LEU A 251 -9.93 -7.93 -3.89
CA LEU A 251 -10.13 -7.54 -2.51
C LEU A 251 -10.58 -6.09 -2.46
N LEU A 252 -11.70 -5.84 -1.79
CA LEU A 252 -12.22 -4.49 -1.66
C LEU A 252 -11.44 -3.64 -0.66
N ILE A 253 -10.85 -4.19 0.41
CA ILE A 253 -9.85 -3.52 1.28
C ILE A 253 -9.11 -4.57 2.15
N SER A 254 -7.80 -4.43 2.30
CA SER A 254 -6.98 -4.84 3.46
C SER A 254 -6.23 -3.57 3.91
N ILE A 255 -6.06 -3.35 5.22
CA ILE A 255 -5.24 -2.24 5.74
C ILE A 255 -3.80 -2.39 5.20
#